data_AF-A0A512JP84-F1
#
_entry.id   AF-A0A512JP84-F1
#
_cell.length_a   1.000
_cell.length_b   1.000
_cell.length_c   1.000
_cell.angle_alpha   90.00
_cell.angle_beta   90.00
_cell.angle_gamma   90.00
#
_symmetry.space_group_name_H-M   'P 1'
#
loop_
_entity.id
_entity.type
_entity.pdbx_description
1 polymer ?
#
loop_
_entity_poly.entity_id
_entity_poly.type
_entity_poly.pdbx_seq_one_letter_code
_entity_poly.pdbx_strand_id
1 'polypeptide(L)'
;MFQHRLLAEFGITRRQLEALRALRTNPTGLRREAYPRVMPPLVVRGYAEVRPSVAEDPHERVPAWFLTPAGQRVLRAFGTGELNWAT
;
A
#
# COMPACT_ATOMS: atom_id res chain seq x y z
N MET A 1 15.80 -1.13 16.13
CA MET A 1 15.22 -2.36 16.71
C MET A 1 13.68 -2.41 16.60
N PHE A 2 12.97 -1.29 16.77
CA PHE A 2 11.50 -1.17 16.72
C PHE A 2 10.85 -1.66 15.40
N GLN A 3 11.42 -1.30 14.25
CA GLN A 3 10.83 -1.58 12.94
C GLN A 3 10.74 -3.09 12.61
N HIS A 4 11.72 -3.89 13.07
CA HIS A 4 11.72 -5.34 12.85
C HIS A 4 10.58 -6.04 13.61
N ARG A 5 10.28 -5.57 14.83
CA ARG A 5 9.17 -6.07 15.65
C ARG A 5 7.83 -5.82 14.97
N LEU A 6 7.62 -4.63 14.45
CA LEU A 6 6.39 -4.28 13.74
C LEU A 6 6.22 -5.08 12.44
N LEU A 7 7.31 -5.33 11.70
CA LEU A 7 7.26 -6.19 10.51
C LEU A 7 6.76 -7.59 10.86
N ALA A 8 7.26 -8.16 11.96
CA ALA A 8 6.81 -9.46 12.47
C ALA A 8 5.35 -9.42 12.96
N GLU A 9 4.98 -8.39 13.73
CA GLU A 9 3.63 -8.22 14.29
C GLU A 9 2.55 -8.13 13.19
N PHE A 10 2.79 -7.33 12.16
CA PHE A 10 1.87 -7.22 11.03
C PHE A 10 2.04 -8.36 10.01
N GLY A 11 3.05 -9.22 10.19
CA GLY A 11 3.39 -10.33 9.31
C GLY A 11 3.73 -9.88 7.89
N ILE A 12 4.42 -8.75 7.75
CA ILE A 12 4.81 -8.19 6.45
C ILE A 12 6.32 -8.03 6.33
N THR A 13 6.81 -8.06 5.09
CA THR A 13 8.21 -7.79 4.77
C THR A 13 8.45 -6.29 4.57
N ARG A 14 9.72 -5.88 4.57
CA ARG A 14 10.10 -4.49 4.25
C ARG A 14 9.60 -4.05 2.87
N ARG A 15 9.66 -4.93 1.87
CA ARG A 15 9.19 -4.65 0.51
C ARG A 15 7.67 -4.50 0.43
N GLN A 16 6.94 -5.23 1.27
CA GLN A 16 5.50 -5.06 1.43
C GLN A 16 5.14 -3.74 2.11
N LEU A 17 5.91 -3.32 3.12
CA LEU A 17 5.76 -1.99 3.72
C LEU A 17 6.01 -0.87 2.70
N GLU A 18 7.02 -1.00 1.82
CA GLU A 18 7.29 -0.07 0.72
C GLU A 18 6.11 -0.01 -0.27
N ALA A 19 5.53 -1.16 -0.63
CA ALA A 19 4.35 -1.22 -1.49
C ALA A 19 3.12 -0.51 -0.85
N LEU A 20 2.88 -0.69 0.46
CA LEU A 20 1.83 0.03 1.17
C LEU A 20 2.07 1.54 1.19
N ARG A 21 3.33 1.98 1.36
CA ARG A 21 3.70 3.41 1.29
C ARG A 21 3.45 3.97 -0.10
N ALA A 22 3.77 3.22 -1.16
CA ALA A 22 3.50 3.63 -2.54
C ALA A 22 2.00 3.75 -2.83
N LEU A 23 1.15 2.89 -2.25
CA LEU A 23 -0.31 3.05 -2.35
C LEU A 23 -0.78 4.34 -1.66
N ARG A 24 -0.22 4.67 -0.48
CA ARG A 24 -0.59 5.90 0.23
C ARG A 24 -0.26 7.18 -0.55
N THR A 25 0.85 7.19 -1.30
CA THR A 25 1.23 8.34 -2.13
C THR A 25 0.45 8.41 -3.45
N ASN A 26 -0.28 7.35 -3.83
CA ASN A 26 -1.04 7.27 -5.08
C ASN A 26 -2.51 6.94 -4.76
N PRO A 27 -3.32 7.93 -4.32
CA PRO A 27 -4.70 7.70 -3.90
C PRO A 27 -5.63 7.25 -5.03
N THR A 28 -5.26 7.50 -6.29
CA THR A 28 -5.96 7.02 -7.49
C THR A 28 -5.74 5.52 -7.77
N GLY A 29 -4.89 4.86 -6.99
CA GLY A 29 -4.55 3.45 -7.11
C GLY A 29 -3.29 3.20 -7.95
N LEU A 30 -2.58 2.11 -7.64
CA LEU A 30 -1.43 1.67 -8.42
C LEU A 30 -1.86 0.66 -9.50
N ARG A 31 -1.26 0.72 -10.68
CA ARG A 31 -1.53 -0.25 -11.76
C ARG A 31 -1.15 -1.68 -11.33
N ARG A 32 -1.80 -2.68 -11.93
CA ARG A 32 -1.63 -4.11 -11.58
C ARG A 32 -0.21 -4.63 -11.76
N GLU A 33 0.53 -4.03 -12.68
CA GLU A 33 1.92 -4.35 -13.00
C GLU A 33 2.88 -3.83 -11.93
N ALA A 34 2.46 -2.87 -11.10
CA ALA A 34 3.25 -2.40 -9.97
C ALA A 34 3.24 -3.45 -8.87
N TYR A 35 4.43 -3.85 -8.39
CA TYR A 35 4.59 -4.79 -7.27
C TYR A 35 3.83 -6.12 -7.44
N PRO A 36 3.92 -6.81 -8.61
CA PRO A 36 2.98 -7.86 -8.99
C PRO A 36 3.07 -9.11 -8.11
N ARG A 37 4.24 -9.36 -7.51
CA ARG A 37 4.47 -10.48 -6.56
C ARG A 37 4.25 -10.09 -5.10
N VAL A 38 4.18 -8.79 -4.81
CA VAL A 38 4.16 -8.25 -3.45
C VAL A 38 2.74 -7.88 -3.02
N MET A 39 1.91 -7.41 -3.96
CA MET A 39 0.51 -7.05 -3.71
C MET A 39 -0.42 -8.22 -3.38
N PRO A 40 -0.36 -9.39 -4.04
CA PRO A 40 -1.33 -10.46 -3.76
C PRO A 40 -1.36 -10.91 -2.28
N PRO A 41 -0.21 -11.12 -1.60
CA PRO A 41 -0.22 -11.39 -0.16
C PRO A 41 -0.80 -10.27 0.70
N LEU A 42 -0.64 -9.00 0.29
CA LEU A 42 -1.23 -7.85 0.99
C LEU A 42 -2.75 -7.80 0.82
N VAL A 43 -3.26 -8.22 -0.35
CA VAL A 43 -4.69 -8.37 -0.61
C VAL A 43 -5.31 -9.49 0.22
N VAL A 44 -4.66 -10.66 0.27
CA VAL A 44 -5.11 -11.78 1.11
C VAL A 44 -5.20 -11.38 2.59
N ARG A 45 -4.31 -10.50 3.07
CA ARG A 45 -4.32 -9.96 4.43
C ARG A 45 -5.28 -8.79 4.64
N GLY A 46 -5.96 -8.33 3.58
CA GLY A 46 -6.88 -7.19 3.63
C GLY A 46 -6.20 -5.83 3.80
N TYR A 47 -4.89 -5.72 3.59
CA TYR A 47 -4.14 -4.46 3.67
C TYR A 47 -4.17 -3.67 2.36
N ALA A 48 -4.36 -4.36 1.24
CA ALA A 48 -4.63 -3.79 -0.06
C ALA A 48 -5.91 -4.42 -0.63
N GLU A 49 -6.50 -3.78 -1.63
CA GLU A 49 -7.63 -4.33 -2.37
C GLU A 49 -7.47 -4.07 -3.86
N VAL A 50 -8.25 -4.80 -4.67
CA VAL A 50 -8.33 -4.59 -6.12
C VAL A 50 -9.65 -3.95 -6.42
N ARG A 51 -9.63 -2.78 -7.04
CA ARG A 51 -10.84 -2.08 -7.48
C ARG A 51 -10.62 -1.50 -8.88
N PRO A 52 -11.69 -1.23 -9.65
CA PRO A 52 -11.56 -0.41 -10.84
C PRO A 52 -10.89 0.91 -10.48
N SER A 53 -9.94 1.36 -11.31
CA SER A 53 -9.32 2.68 -11.14
C SER A 53 -10.41 3.77 -11.17
N VAL A 54 -10.17 4.89 -10.47
CA VAL A 54 -11.07 6.06 -10.48
C VAL A 54 -10.72 6.99 -11.65
N ALA A 55 -10.16 6.46 -12.75
CA ALA A 55 -9.84 7.26 -13.92
C ALA A 55 -11.12 7.88 -14.50
N GLU A 56 -11.01 9.14 -14.94
CA GLU A 56 -12.12 9.86 -15.58
C GLU A 56 -12.52 9.20 -16.90
N ASP A 57 -11.57 8.61 -17.62
CA ASP A 57 -11.83 7.85 -18.85
C ASP A 57 -12.39 6.44 -18.52
N PRO A 58 -13.62 6.12 -18.96
CA PRO A 58 -14.22 4.79 -18.81
C PRO A 58 -13.38 3.65 -19.42
N HIS A 59 -12.61 3.93 -20.48
CA HIS A 59 -11.72 2.98 -21.13
C HIS A 59 -10.43 2.72 -20.33
N GLU A 60 -10.10 3.62 -19.39
CA GLU A 60 -8.95 3.48 -18.48
C GLU A 60 -9.32 2.98 -17.08
N ARG A 61 -10.58 2.53 -16.87
CA ARG A 61 -11.05 1.85 -15.65
C ARG A 61 -10.47 0.44 -15.52
N VAL A 62 -9.16 0.33 -15.65
CA VAL A 62 -8.42 -0.90 -15.41
C VAL A 62 -8.41 -1.19 -13.91
N PRO A 63 -8.41 -2.47 -13.50
CA PRO A 63 -8.20 -2.82 -12.10
C PRO A 63 -6.90 -2.20 -11.59
N ALA A 64 -6.92 -1.66 -10.39
CA ALA A 64 -5.77 -1.08 -9.71
C ALA A 64 -5.73 -1.57 -8.26
N TRP A 65 -4.56 -1.47 -7.66
CA TRP A 65 -4.32 -1.72 -6.25
C TRP A 65 -4.68 -0.48 -5.45
N PHE A 66 -5.44 -0.66 -4.38
CA PHE A 66 -5.82 0.41 -3.46
C PHE A 66 -5.42 0.07 -2.04
N LEU A 67 -5.12 1.11 -1.26
CA LEU A 67 -4.87 0.98 0.17
C LEU A 67 -6.20 0.84 0.92
N THR A 68 -6.31 -0.16 1.78
CA THR A 68 -7.49 -0.30 2.65
C THR A 68 -7.32 0.47 3.97
N PRO A 69 -8.40 0.68 4.75
CA PRO A 69 -8.28 1.20 6.11
C PRO A 69 -7.40 0.35 7.03
N ALA A 70 -7.35 -0.98 6.81
CA ALA A 70 -6.44 -1.86 7.55
C ALA A 70 -4.99 -1.60 7.14
N GLY A 71 -4.68 -1.47 5.84
CA GLY A 71 -3.36 -1.07 5.37
C GLY A 71 -2.91 0.30 5.91
N GLN A 72 -3.83 1.27 6.00
CA GLN A 72 -3.54 2.57 6.60
C GLN A 72 -3.21 2.46 8.11
N ARG A 73 -3.83 1.54 8.85
CA ARG A 73 -3.47 1.27 10.25
C ARG A 73 -2.05 0.70 10.37
N VAL A 74 -1.67 -0.21 9.47
CA VAL A 74 -0.28 -0.70 9.39
C VAL A 74 0.66 0.49 9.21
N LEU A 75 0.43 1.35 8.22
CA LEU A 75 1.29 2.51 7.96
C LEU A 75 1.38 3.48 9.15
N ARG A 76 0.30 3.68 9.90
CA ARG A 76 0.31 4.50 11.13
C ARG A 76 1.20 3.91 12.21
N ALA A 77 1.19 2.58 12.40
CA ALA A 77 2.02 1.92 13.41
C ALA A 77 3.53 2.03 13.10
N PHE A 78 3.90 2.08 11.82
CA PHE A 78 5.29 2.31 11.39
C PHE A 78 5.71 3.79 11.39
N GLY A 79 4.80 4.71 11.69
CA GLY A 79 4.97 6.14 11.49
C GLY A 79 4.86 6.57 10.02
N THR A 80 4.50 7.84 9.79
CA THR A 80 4.85 8.49 8.52
C THR A 80 6.37 8.40 8.43
N GLY A 81 6.91 7.66 7.46
CA GLY A 81 8.32 7.80 7.12
C GLY A 81 8.58 9.17 6.49
N GLU A 82 8.13 10.25 7.14
CA GLU A 82 8.50 11.61 6.81
C GLU A 82 10.01 11.70 7.00
N LEU A 83 10.69 11.67 5.86
CA LEU A 83 11.70 12.68 5.64
C LEU A 83 11.10 14.01 6.10
N ASN A 84 11.68 14.58 7.15
CA ASN A 84 11.64 16.01 7.39
C ASN A 84 12.19 16.71 6.13
N TRP A 85 11.32 17.14 5.24
CA TRP A 85 11.58 18.34 4.45
C TRP A 85 10.32 19.21 4.52
N ALA A 86 10.48 20.37 5.15
CA ALA A 86 9.79 21.66 4.89
C ALA A 86 8.24 21.62 4.85
N THR A 87 7.47 22.36 5.64
CA THR A 87 7.64 23.66 6.31
C THR A 87 6.49 23.82 7.30
#